data_AF-A0A1J3EB97-F1
#
_entry.id   AF-A0A1J3EB97-F1
#
_cell.length_a   1.000
_cell.length_b   1.000
_cell.length_c   1.000
_cell.angle_alpha   90.00
_cell.angle_beta   90.00
_cell.angle_gamma   90.00
#
_symmetry.space_group_name_H-M   'P 1'
#
loop_
_entity.id
_entity.type
_entity.pdbx_description
1 polymer ?
#
loop_
_entity_poly.entity_id
_entity_poly.type
_entity_poly.pdbx_seq_one_letter_code
_entity_poly.pdbx_strand_id
1 'polypeptide(L)'
;DGLVCIPVPGSVNILNPSTGESIRFPSGPDPLNRRYPNLLFDKTLWAIFPGYWVMGFGRDIVDGSYKVVRMFFDPSFWCEILDVGIGEWRKVNPPP
;
A
#
# COMPACT_ATOMS: atom_id res chain seq x y z
N ASP A 1 -7.01 -18.80 8.50
CA ASP A 1 -7.66 -17.61 7.91
C ASP A 1 -6.61 -16.63 7.42
N GLY A 2 -6.47 -16.54 6.11
CA GLY A 2 -5.57 -15.59 5.45
C GLY A 2 -6.36 -14.42 4.91
N LEU A 3 -5.83 -13.21 5.04
CA LEU A 3 -6.38 -12.02 4.40
C LEU A 3 -5.74 -11.83 3.02
N VAL A 4 -6.45 -11.16 2.12
CA VAL A 4 -5.95 -10.77 0.80
C VAL A 4 -5.91 -9.25 0.72
N CYS A 5 -4.78 -8.72 0.25
CA CYS A 5 -4.60 -7.29 -0.01
C CYS A 5 -4.74 -7.01 -1.51
N ILE A 6 -5.73 -6.20 -1.87
CA ILE A 6 -6.03 -5.82 -3.26
C ILE A 6 -5.78 -4.32 -3.42
N PRO A 7 -4.65 -3.92 -4.04
CA PRO A 7 -4.39 -2.53 -4.33
C PRO A 7 -5.29 -2.04 -5.47
N VAL A 8 -5.92 -0.88 -5.28
CA VAL A 8 -6.75 -0.21 -6.30
C VAL A 8 -6.41 1.28 -6.36
N PRO A 9 -6.81 2.02 -7.42
CA PRO A 9 -6.57 3.46 -7.47
C PRO A 9 -7.13 4.18 -6.24
N GLY A 10 -6.26 4.90 -5.52
CA GLY A 10 -6.61 5.70 -4.33
C GLY A 10 -6.88 4.92 -3.04
N SER A 11 -6.85 3.59 -3.03
CA SER A 11 -7.06 2.82 -1.79
C SER A 11 -6.42 1.42 -1.81
N VAL A 12 -6.30 0.83 -0.63
CA VAL A 12 -5.95 -0.58 -0.44
C VAL A 12 -7.14 -1.27 0.20
N ASN A 13 -7.63 -2.34 -0.43
CA ASN A 13 -8.72 -3.15 0.11
C ASN A 13 -8.15 -4.41 0.76
N ILE A 14 -8.56 -4.69 1.99
CA ILE A 14 -8.25 -5.95 2.69
C ILE A 14 -9.52 -6.79 2.73
N LEU A 15 -9.43 -7.99 2.18
CA LEU A 15 -10.55 -8.94 2.04
C LEU A 15 -10.27 -10.18 2.89
N ASN A 16 -11.27 -10.61 3.66
CA ASN A 16 -11.33 -11.94 4.22
C ASN A 16 -12.08 -12.86 3.23
N PRO A 17 -11.41 -13.75 2.49
CA PRO A 17 -12.06 -14.60 1.50
C PRO A 17 -13.00 -15.64 2.12
N SER A 18 -12.83 -15.97 3.40
CA SER A 18 -13.65 -16.94 4.11
C SER A 18 -14.98 -16.35 4.60
N THR A 19 -15.02 -15.06 4.94
CA THR A 19 -16.25 -14.37 5.40
C THR A 19 -16.86 -13.46 4.35
N GLY A 20 -16.09 -13.07 3.33
CA GLY A 20 -16.47 -12.06 2.34
C GLY A 20 -16.38 -10.62 2.88
N GLU A 21 -15.97 -10.42 4.13
CA GLU A 21 -15.81 -9.09 4.71
C GLU A 21 -14.63 -8.36 4.07
N SER A 22 -14.85 -7.09 3.74
CA SER A 22 -13.83 -6.24 3.16
C SER A 22 -13.75 -4.90 3.87
N ILE A 23 -12.54 -4.44 4.15
CA ILE A 23 -12.27 -3.09 4.63
C ILE A 23 -11.42 -2.34 3.61
N ARG A 24 -11.70 -1.06 3.44
CA ARG A 24 -10.99 -0.17 2.51
C ARG A 24 -10.25 0.89 3.28
N PHE A 25 -8.96 1.01 3.01
CA PHE A 25 -8.12 2.08 3.56
C PHE A 25 -7.75 3.05 2.45
N PRO A 26 -7.97 4.37 2.62
CA PRO A 26 -7.51 5.35 1.65
C PRO A 26 -5.98 5.29 1.59
N SER A 27 -5.40 5.37 0.39
CA SER A 27 -3.94 5.40 0.21
C SER A 27 -3.33 6.73 0.68
N GLY A 28 -4.14 7.69 1.11
CA GLY A 28 -3.69 9.05 1.41
C GLY A 28 -3.34 9.82 0.12
N PRO A 29 -2.70 11.00 0.24
CA PRO A 29 -2.28 11.79 -0.91
C PRO A 29 -1.32 10.98 -1.77
N ASP A 30 -1.62 10.83 -3.06
CA ASP A 30 -0.69 10.18 -3.99
C ASP A 30 0.55 11.06 -4.18
N PRO A 31 1.74 10.63 -3.72
CA PRO A 31 2.95 11.41 -3.85
C PRO A 31 3.43 11.50 -5.31
N LEU A 32 3.01 10.58 -6.19
CA LEU A 32 3.45 10.50 -7.59
C LEU A 32 2.61 11.39 -8.51
N ASN A 33 1.29 11.49 -8.27
CA ASN A 33 0.38 12.30 -9.08
C ASN A 33 0.77 13.80 -9.10
N ARG A 34 1.42 14.30 -8.04
CA ARG A 34 1.95 15.68 -7.99
C ARG A 34 3.26 15.89 -8.74
N ARG A 35 4.09 14.87 -8.94
CA ARG A 35 5.45 15.00 -9.49
C ARG A 35 5.57 14.56 -10.95
N TYR A 36 4.77 13.60 -11.37
CA TYR A 36 4.79 13.09 -12.73
C TYR A 36 3.38 13.14 -13.33
N PRO A 37 2.83 14.34 -13.58
CA PRO A 37 1.47 14.49 -14.14
C PRO A 37 1.34 13.87 -15.54
N ASN A 38 2.46 13.64 -16.23
CA ASN A 38 2.53 13.07 -17.57
C ASN A 38 2.76 11.54 -17.58
N LEU A 39 2.91 10.90 -16.42
CA LEU A 39 2.63 9.46 -16.29
C LEU A 39 1.11 9.31 -16.32
N LEU A 40 0.53 9.66 -17.46
CA LEU A 40 -0.83 9.29 -17.81
C LEU A 40 -0.87 7.79 -17.62
N PHE A 41 -1.56 7.37 -16.56
CA PHE A 41 -2.06 6.03 -16.37
C PHE A 41 -2.76 5.66 -17.68
N ASP A 42 -2.02 5.03 -18.58
CA ASP A 42 -2.61 4.37 -19.71
C ASP A 42 -3.60 3.39 -19.09
N LYS A 43 -4.89 3.63 -19.29
CA LYS A 43 -5.99 2.95 -18.60
C LYS A 43 -5.96 1.42 -18.82
N THR A 44 -5.11 0.99 -19.74
CA THR A 44 -4.82 -0.38 -20.15
C THR A 44 -3.64 -1.04 -19.42
N LEU A 45 -2.73 -0.27 -18.81
CA LEU A 45 -1.56 -0.81 -18.11
C LEU A 45 -1.71 -0.61 -16.60
N TRP A 46 -2.37 -1.58 -15.99
CA TRP A 46 -2.36 -1.87 -14.56
C TRP A 46 -0.94 -2.22 -14.04
N ALA A 47 0.12 -1.69 -14.63
CA ALA A 47 1.48 -1.74 -14.09
C ALA A 47 1.53 -0.72 -12.94
N ILE A 48 1.06 -1.04 -11.72
CA ILE A 48 1.84 -1.77 -10.71
C ILE A 48 3.27 -1.22 -10.74
N PHE A 49 3.47 -0.11 -10.02
CA PHE A 49 4.78 0.42 -9.64
C PHE A 49 5.74 0.79 -10.80
N PRO A 50 5.84 2.06 -11.22
CA PRO A 50 6.82 2.47 -12.24
C PRO A 50 8.29 2.44 -11.74
N GLY A 51 8.66 1.49 -10.88
CA GLY A 51 9.98 1.39 -10.24
C GLY A 51 10.20 2.43 -9.12
N TYR A 52 9.30 3.40 -8.95
CA TYR A 52 9.44 4.47 -7.95
C TYR A 52 9.02 4.07 -6.53
N TRP A 53 8.28 2.97 -6.39
CA TRP A 53 7.84 2.47 -5.09
C TRP A 53 7.44 1.00 -5.19
N VAL A 54 7.30 0.31 -4.05
CA VAL A 54 6.80 -1.06 -3.96
C VAL A 54 5.82 -1.19 -2.80
N MET A 55 4.91 -2.16 -2.87
CA MET A 55 4.07 -2.57 -1.73
C MET A 55 4.31 -4.01 -1.33
N GLY A 56 4.18 -4.27 -0.03
CA GLY A 56 4.12 -5.60 0.56
C GLY A 56 2.91 -5.72 1.50
N PHE A 57 2.40 -6.93 1.63
CA PHE A 57 1.37 -7.26 2.61
C PHE A 57 1.77 -8.52 3.35
N GLY A 58 1.63 -8.51 4.68
CA GLY A 58 2.04 -9.64 5.48
C GLY A 58 1.53 -9.56 6.91
N ARG A 59 1.83 -10.61 7.66
CA ARG A 59 1.56 -10.69 9.09
C ARG A 59 2.84 -10.37 9.84
N ASP A 60 2.79 -9.38 10.73
CA ASP A 60 3.90 -9.05 11.60
C ASP A 60 4.12 -10.18 12.62
N ILE A 61 5.38 -10.57 12.78
CA ILE A 61 5.79 -11.64 13.68
C ILE A 61 5.80 -11.20 15.16
N VAL A 62 5.86 -9.90 15.43
CA VAL A 62 5.98 -9.36 16.79
C VAL A 62 4.64 -9.38 17.51
N ASP A 63 3.60 -8.83 16.89
CA ASP A 63 2.26 -8.68 17.47
C ASP A 63 1.19 -9.54 16.77
N GLY A 64 1.53 -10.19 15.66
CA GLY A 64 0.60 -11.02 14.88
C GLY A 64 -0.39 -10.22 14.04
N SER A 65 -0.27 -8.88 13.96
CA SER A 65 -1.19 -8.03 13.19
C SER A 65 -0.88 -8.08 11.70
N TYR A 66 -1.89 -7.85 10.87
CA TYR A 66 -1.69 -7.71 9.42
C TYR A 66 -1.27 -6.28 9.09
N LYS A 67 -0.24 -6.15 8.26
CA LYS A 67 0.33 -4.85 7.89
C LYS A 67 0.53 -4.76 6.38
N VAL A 68 0.26 -3.58 5.84
CA VAL A 68 0.62 -3.19 4.47
C VAL A 68 1.81 -2.26 4.56
N VAL A 69 2.87 -2.56 3.81
CA VAL A 69 4.07 -1.74 3.70
C VAL A 69 4.10 -1.10 2.33
N ARG A 70 4.53 0.15 2.26
CA ARG A 70 4.92 0.78 1.00
C ARG A 70 6.26 1.50 1.15
N MET A 71 7.17 1.25 0.21
CA MET A 71 8.50 1.86 0.18
C MET A 71 8.61 2.70 -1.08
N PHE A 72 8.99 3.96 -0.94
CA PHE A 72 9.20 4.90 -2.04
C PHE A 72 10.70 5.12 -2.25
N PHE A 73 11.17 5.13 -3.49
CA PHE A 73 12.58 5.24 -3.85
C PHE A 73 12.96 6.58 -4.48
N ASP A 74 12.03 7.25 -5.18
CA ASP A 74 12.25 8.51 -5.91
C ASP A 74 11.18 9.54 -5.50
N PRO A 75 11.54 10.78 -5.12
CA PRO A 75 12.89 11.39 -5.08
C PRO A 75 13.67 11.16 -3.80
N SER A 76 13.03 10.57 -2.79
CA SER A 76 13.65 10.31 -1.51
C SER A 76 13.15 8.99 -0.97
N PHE A 77 14.05 8.31 -0.28
CA PHE A 77 13.76 7.00 0.26
C PHE A 77 12.96 7.16 1.57
N TRP A 78 11.70 6.74 1.57
CA TRP A 78 10.89 6.68 2.79
C TRP A 78 9.92 5.51 2.76
N CYS A 79 9.50 5.07 3.95
CA CYS A 79 8.64 3.92 4.13
C CYS A 79 7.40 4.30 4.96
N GLU A 80 6.26 3.70 4.62
CA GLU A 80 5.03 3.83 5.37
C GLU A 80 4.42 2.46 5.63
N ILE A 81 3.79 2.31 6.80
CA ILE A 81 3.11 1.10 7.24
C ILE A 81 1.67 1.45 7.58
N LEU A 82 0.73 0.64 7.09
CA LEU A 82 -0.65 0.60 7.52
C LEU A 82 -0.85 -0.66 8.35
N ASP A 83 -1.17 -0.49 9.63
CA ASP A 83 -1.67 -1.59 10.47
C ASP A 83 -3.17 -1.75 10.22
N VAL A 84 -3.60 -2.96 9.82
CA VAL A 84 -5.00 -3.23 9.46
C VAL A 84 -5.94 -3.11 10.66
N GLY A 85 -5.46 -3.38 11.88
CA GLY A 85 -6.26 -3.26 13.10
C GLY A 85 -6.45 -1.80 13.55
N ILE A 86 -5.47 -0.93 13.25
CA ILE A 86 -5.54 0.51 13.59
C ILE A 86 -6.23 1.31 12.47
N GLY A 87 -5.92 0.98 11.21
CA GLY A 87 -6.48 1.62 10.04
C GLY A 87 -5.80 2.93 9.61
N GLU A 88 -4.65 3.26 10.18
CA GLU A 88 -3.90 4.48 9.86
C GLU A 88 -2.53 4.19 9.23
N TRP A 89 -2.16 5.01 8.24
CA TRP A 89 -0.82 5.01 7.66
C TRP A 89 0.15 5.77 8.55
N ARG A 90 1.32 5.18 8.79
CA ARG A 90 2.37 5.77 9.64
C ARG A 90 3.71 5.72 8.91
N LYS A 91 4.42 6.84 8.89
CA LYS A 91 5.79 6.90 8.40
C LYS A 91 6.72 6.16 9.35
N VAL A 92 7.61 5.36 8.79
CA VAL A 92 8.64 4.61 9.52
C VAL A 92 9.99 4.81 8.86
N ASN A 93 11.04 4.51 9.61
CA ASN A 93 12.38 4.47 9.04
C ASN A 93 12.42 3.35 8.00
N PRO A 94 12.99 3.61 6.80
CA PRO A 94 13.17 2.56 5.83
C PRO A 94 14.20 1.52 6.32
N PRO A 95 14.19 0.30 5.75
CA PRO A 95 15.22 -0.69 6.07
C PRO A 95 16.62 -0.19 5.71
N PRO A 96 17.68 -0.71 6.36
CA PRO A 96 19.08 -0.38 6.06
C PRO A 96 19.48 -0.62 4.60
#